data_AF-A0AAV1CNX6-F1
#
_entry.id   AF-A0AAV1CNX6-F1
#
_cell.length_a   1.000
_cell.length_b   1.000
_cell.length_c   1.000
_cell.angle_alpha   90.00
_cell.angle_beta   90.00
_cell.angle_gamma   90.00
#
_symmetry.space_group_name_H-M   'P 1'
#
loop_
_entity.id
_entity.type
_entity.pdbx_description
1 polymer ?
#
loop_
_entity_poly.entity_id
_entity_poly.type
_entity_poly.pdbx_seq_one_letter_code
_entity_poly.pdbx_strand_id
1 'polypeptide(L)'
;MSSLINCEFFTEEAVKELKDGNPNFKFPTSAPLLRFLYELTWVMVRGELPFPKSKAALEAVEFKDCGLEEEVGSVFADIVTQMAQDLTMPGECRLRLIKLAKWLVESALVPLRFFQERCEEEFLWESEMIKIKAADLKSKEVRVNTRLLYQQTKFNLLREESEGYAKLVTLLCQVPQSSTNNGSSAIVGIIKSLIGHFDLDPNRVFDIVLECFELQPDNNVFLELIPMFPKSHASQILGFKFQYYQRMEITHSTPEGLFHLTALLIKQDLIDIDSIYCHLLPKDEEAFDSYNAFSARRLDEANKIGKINLAATGKDLMDDDKQGGDVTVDLFAALDMETEAIAERLSELENNQTLGLLMGFLAVDDWYHARILFERLSRLNPVEHVQICDGLFRLIEKSISSGYEIVRQTQFFSYNTSSGAGFDTLESANFSATRPFIDLPTELFEMLASVGPYMYRDTLLLQKVCRVLRGYYLSALELSTNGDGAVSSNIVHVGGNRNPRLYLKDARLRIEGALGACLLPSLQLIPANPAVGQEIWELLNLLPYEVRYRLYGEWERDEEQLPMILAARQTAKLDTRRILKRLAKENLKQLGRMVAKLAHANPMTVLRTIVNQVLGFNLILYCFSIFWMEF
;
A
#
# COMPACT_ATOMS: atom_id res chain seq x y z
N MET A 1 71.30 14.68 24.51
CA MET A 1 71.75 14.25 25.86
C MET A 1 71.77 12.74 25.87
N SER A 2 72.97 12.19 25.92
CA SER A 2 73.28 10.78 26.02
C SER A 2 72.77 10.22 27.36
N SER A 3 71.65 9.49 27.34
CA SER A 3 71.46 8.43 28.32
C SER A 3 72.53 7.37 28.03
N LEU A 4 73.69 7.52 28.69
CA LEU A 4 74.69 6.47 28.79
C LEU A 4 74.03 5.31 29.51
N ILE A 5 73.45 4.39 28.74
CA ILE A 5 73.19 3.04 29.21
C ILE A 5 74.55 2.52 29.68
N ASN A 6 74.73 2.36 30.99
CA ASN A 6 75.87 1.65 31.55
C ASN A 6 75.68 0.18 31.15
N CYS A 7 76.35 -0.24 30.07
CA CYS A 7 76.36 -1.62 29.65
C CYS A 7 77.19 -2.42 30.66
N GLU A 8 76.59 -3.41 31.32
CA GLU A 8 77.28 -4.27 32.28
C GLU A 8 78.04 -5.40 31.58
N PHE A 9 77.57 -5.87 30.42
CA PHE A 9 78.11 -7.03 29.72
C PHE A 9 78.90 -6.67 28.46
N PHE A 10 78.55 -5.58 27.79
CA PHE A 10 79.24 -5.10 26.58
C PHE A 10 80.18 -3.93 26.90
N THR A 11 81.38 -4.24 27.41
CA THR A 11 82.48 -3.27 27.55
C THR A 11 83.19 -3.03 26.21
N GLU A 12 83.96 -1.94 26.07
CA GLU A 12 84.71 -1.63 24.83
C GLU A 12 85.64 -2.78 24.38
N GLU A 13 86.13 -3.57 25.33
CA GLU A 13 86.99 -4.74 25.10
C GLU A 13 86.19 -5.93 24.53
N ALA A 14 85.03 -6.26 25.10
CA ALA A 14 84.15 -7.31 24.59
C ALA A 14 83.62 -6.99 23.17
N VAL A 15 83.34 -5.72 22.89
CA VAL A 15 82.93 -5.27 21.54
C VAL A 15 84.08 -5.40 20.54
N LYS A 16 85.34 -5.16 20.94
CA LYS A 16 86.53 -5.38 20.08
C LYS A 16 86.78 -6.87 19.83
N GLU A 17 86.70 -7.72 20.84
CA GLU A 17 86.92 -9.17 20.67
C GLU A 17 85.85 -9.84 19.78
N LEU A 18 84.58 -9.41 19.90
CA LEU A 18 83.52 -9.81 18.97
C LEU A 18 83.73 -9.24 17.56
N LYS A 19 84.33 -8.04 17.41
CA LYS A 19 84.71 -7.48 16.11
C LYS A 19 85.86 -8.22 15.44
N ASP A 20 86.79 -8.76 16.21
CA ASP A 20 87.93 -9.48 15.67
C ASP A 20 87.62 -10.95 15.34
N GLY A 21 86.43 -11.43 15.73
CA GLY A 21 85.88 -12.72 15.30
C GLY A 21 86.52 -13.91 15.97
N ASN A 22 86.94 -13.75 17.24
CA ASN A 22 87.60 -14.82 17.99
C ASN A 22 86.58 -15.92 18.40
N PRO A 23 86.68 -17.16 17.88
CA PRO A 23 85.69 -18.21 18.12
C PRO A 23 85.74 -18.79 19.55
N ASN A 24 86.76 -18.46 20.35
CA ASN A 24 86.94 -18.94 21.72
C ASN A 24 86.53 -17.92 22.78
N PHE A 25 85.95 -16.78 22.38
CA PHE A 25 85.49 -15.78 23.33
C PHE A 25 84.24 -16.27 24.07
N LYS A 26 84.29 -16.25 25.41
CA LYS A 26 83.14 -16.49 26.27
C LYS A 26 83.01 -15.32 27.25
N PHE A 27 81.78 -14.87 27.49
CA PHE A 27 81.55 -13.84 28.49
C PHE A 27 81.86 -14.36 29.90
N PRO A 28 82.53 -13.56 30.76
CA PRO A 28 83.06 -14.04 32.05
C PRO A 28 82.00 -14.26 33.15
N THR A 29 80.77 -13.79 32.96
CA THR A 29 79.68 -13.89 33.94
C THR A 29 78.37 -14.32 33.30
N SER A 30 77.64 -15.24 33.95
CA SER A 30 76.32 -15.66 33.49
C SER A 30 75.32 -14.50 33.62
N ALA A 31 74.66 -14.18 32.51
CA ALA A 31 73.85 -12.98 32.37
C ALA A 31 72.34 -13.30 32.41
N PRO A 32 71.50 -12.40 32.98
CA PRO A 32 70.05 -12.46 32.79
C PRO A 32 69.72 -12.21 31.31
N LEU A 33 68.88 -13.07 30.73
CA LEU A 33 68.55 -13.05 29.29
C LEU A 33 68.09 -11.67 28.82
N LEU A 34 67.10 -11.09 29.50
CA LEU A 34 66.51 -9.80 29.10
C LEU A 34 67.51 -8.64 29.14
N ARG A 35 68.37 -8.58 30.16
CA ARG A 35 69.36 -7.50 30.28
C ARG A 35 70.44 -7.62 29.23
N PHE A 36 70.92 -8.84 28.98
CA PHE A 36 71.93 -9.10 27.96
C PHE A 36 71.41 -8.78 26.55
N LEU A 37 70.21 -9.24 26.21
CA LEU A 37 69.59 -8.99 24.92
C LEU A 37 69.30 -7.50 24.70
N TYR A 38 68.91 -6.77 25.75
CA TYR A 38 68.67 -5.33 25.69
C TYR A 38 69.96 -4.56 25.37
N GLU A 39 71.05 -4.88 26.07
CA GLU A 39 72.35 -4.26 25.81
C GLU A 39 72.89 -4.63 24.42
N LEU A 40 72.74 -5.88 23.99
CA LEU A 40 73.13 -6.35 22.66
C LEU A 40 72.38 -5.58 21.56
N THR A 41 71.05 -5.44 21.69
CA THR A 41 70.20 -4.73 20.73
C THR A 41 70.61 -3.25 20.65
N TRP A 42 70.93 -2.63 21.79
CA TRP A 42 71.36 -1.24 21.85
C TRP A 42 72.75 -1.01 21.23
N VAL A 43 73.71 -1.91 21.48
CA VAL A 43 75.05 -1.89 20.87
C VAL A 43 74.96 -2.04 19.33
N MET A 44 74.07 -2.91 18.85
CA MET A 44 73.81 -3.08 17.42
C MET A 44 73.15 -1.84 16.80
N VAL A 45 72.19 -1.21 17.50
CA VAL A 45 71.53 0.04 17.06
C VAL A 45 72.49 1.24 17.06
N ARG A 46 73.43 1.32 18.01
CA ARG A 46 74.53 2.31 18.02
C ARG A 46 75.58 2.08 16.92
N GLY A 47 75.49 0.97 16.19
CA GLY A 47 76.42 0.62 15.10
C GLY A 47 77.79 0.17 15.62
N GLU A 48 77.87 -0.15 16.91
CA GLU A 48 79.10 -0.62 17.54
C GLU A 48 79.37 -2.09 17.21
N LEU A 49 78.38 -2.90 16.82
CA LEU A 49 78.55 -4.30 16.41
C LEU A 49 77.82 -4.62 15.08
N PRO A 50 78.47 -5.30 14.11
CA PRO A 50 77.80 -5.77 12.89
C PRO A 50 76.72 -6.83 13.16
N PHE A 51 75.60 -6.77 12.42
CA PHE A 51 74.44 -7.65 12.65
C PHE A 51 74.71 -9.16 12.64
N PRO A 52 75.56 -9.73 11.76
CA PRO A 52 75.85 -11.17 11.73
C PRO A 52 76.51 -11.72 13.00
N LYS A 53 77.05 -10.85 13.86
CA LYS A 53 77.79 -11.24 15.06
C LYS A 53 76.91 -11.39 16.30
N SER A 54 75.61 -11.13 16.19
CA SER A 54 74.66 -11.40 17.27
C SER A 54 74.55 -12.90 17.58
N LYS A 55 74.56 -13.78 16.58
CA LYS A 55 74.55 -15.23 16.79
C LYS A 55 75.81 -15.69 17.53
N ALA A 56 76.97 -15.17 17.14
CA ALA A 56 78.24 -15.41 17.85
C ALA A 56 78.21 -14.87 19.30
N ALA A 57 77.56 -13.72 19.54
CA ALA A 57 77.39 -13.17 20.88
C ALA A 57 76.41 -13.99 21.74
N LEU A 58 75.38 -14.59 21.15
CA LEU A 58 74.44 -15.49 21.82
C LEU A 58 75.07 -16.84 22.15
N GLU A 59 75.93 -17.37 21.27
CA GLU A 59 76.69 -18.62 21.49
C GLU A 59 77.82 -18.46 22.52
N ALA A 60 78.30 -17.23 22.74
CA ALA A 60 79.38 -16.91 23.68
C ALA A 60 78.93 -16.72 25.14
N VAL A 61 77.63 -16.70 25.44
CA VAL A 61 77.08 -16.45 26.78
C VAL A 61 76.40 -17.68 27.36
N GLU A 62 76.64 -17.94 28.64
CA GLU A 62 75.84 -18.87 29.44
C GLU A 62 74.74 -18.10 30.19
N PHE A 63 73.48 -18.28 29.78
CA PHE A 63 72.32 -17.63 30.40
C PHE A 63 71.91 -18.35 31.69
N LYS A 64 71.52 -17.58 32.71
CA LYS A 64 71.03 -18.14 33.99
C LYS A 64 69.64 -18.79 33.89
N ASP A 65 68.83 -18.35 32.94
CA ASP A 65 67.37 -18.57 32.93
C ASP A 65 66.84 -19.36 31.70
N CYS A 66 67.70 -20.02 30.91
CA CYS A 66 67.27 -20.59 29.62
C CYS A 66 66.24 -21.74 29.72
N GLY A 67 65.01 -21.49 29.25
CA GLY A 67 64.12 -22.50 28.67
C GLY A 67 63.89 -22.18 27.19
N LEU A 68 64.11 -23.16 26.28
CA LEU A 68 63.79 -23.15 24.84
C LEU A 68 64.29 -21.93 23.99
N GLU A 69 64.86 -22.21 22.81
CA GLU A 69 65.28 -21.18 21.82
C GLU A 69 64.14 -20.20 21.44
N GLU A 70 62.87 -20.60 21.63
CA GLU A 70 61.68 -19.77 21.39
C GLU A 70 61.52 -18.59 22.37
N GLU A 71 62.00 -18.71 23.61
CA GLU A 71 61.93 -17.61 24.60
C GLU A 71 62.88 -16.47 24.22
N VAL A 72 64.07 -16.81 23.69
CA VAL A 72 65.06 -15.83 23.21
C VAL A 72 64.47 -14.99 22.08
N GLY A 73 63.80 -15.63 21.12
CA GLY A 73 63.13 -14.94 20.01
C GLY A 73 61.98 -14.05 20.45
N SER A 74 61.18 -14.48 21.43
CA SER A 74 60.10 -13.66 22.02
C SER A 74 60.65 -12.42 22.74
N VAL A 75 61.69 -12.58 23.56
CA VAL A 75 62.27 -11.46 24.32
C VAL A 75 62.96 -10.46 23.38
N PHE A 76 63.61 -10.92 22.30
CA PHE A 76 64.13 -10.03 21.26
C PHE A 76 63.03 -9.23 20.59
N ALA A 77 61.89 -9.86 20.26
CA ALA A 77 60.76 -9.15 19.68
C ALA A 77 60.24 -8.06 20.63
N ASP A 78 60.06 -8.36 21.92
CA ASP A 78 59.60 -7.39 22.92
C ASP A 78 60.54 -6.18 23.06
N ILE A 79 61.85 -6.44 23.12
CA ILE A 79 62.86 -5.38 23.25
C ILE A 79 62.84 -4.47 22.01
N VAL A 80 62.82 -5.07 20.82
CA VAL A 80 62.79 -4.31 19.56
C VAL A 80 61.48 -3.52 19.42
N THR A 81 60.34 -4.10 19.79
CA THR A 81 59.04 -3.41 19.82
C THR A 81 59.07 -2.22 20.78
N GLN A 82 59.56 -2.40 22.01
CA GLN A 82 59.65 -1.33 22.99
C GLN A 82 60.58 -0.20 22.53
N MET A 83 61.70 -0.55 21.87
CA MET A 83 62.62 0.43 21.27
C MET A 83 62.01 1.15 20.06
N ALA A 84 61.14 0.50 19.29
CA ALA A 84 60.48 1.10 18.14
C ALA A 84 59.44 2.16 18.53
N GLN A 85 58.84 2.04 19.72
CA GLN A 85 57.88 2.98 20.30
C GLN A 85 58.53 4.26 20.85
N ASP A 86 59.85 4.27 21.04
CA ASP A 86 60.55 5.45 21.58
C ASP A 86 60.67 6.55 20.51
N LEU A 87 59.79 7.55 20.62
CA LEU A 87 59.74 8.74 19.76
C LEU A 87 60.96 9.67 19.94
N THR A 88 61.76 9.49 20.99
CA THR A 88 62.93 10.33 21.28
C THR A 88 64.23 9.82 20.64
N MET A 89 64.16 8.67 19.97
CA MET A 89 65.30 8.03 19.32
C MET A 89 65.83 8.81 18.11
N PRO A 90 67.17 8.98 17.97
CA PRO A 90 67.76 9.60 16.79
C PRO A 90 67.41 8.83 15.50
N GLY A 91 67.13 9.54 14.40
CA GLY A 91 66.72 8.93 13.13
C GLY A 91 67.71 7.89 12.58
N GLU A 92 69.02 8.08 12.77
CA GLU A 92 70.04 7.11 12.38
C GLU A 92 69.92 5.79 13.17
N CYS A 93 69.61 5.88 14.46
CA CYS A 93 69.39 4.72 15.32
C CYS A 93 68.09 4.00 14.92
N ARG A 94 67.02 4.74 14.59
CA ARG A 94 65.76 4.17 14.08
C ARG A 94 65.97 3.39 12.77
N LEU A 95 66.72 3.94 11.82
CA LEU A 95 67.05 3.24 10.57
C LEU A 95 67.87 1.96 10.80
N ARG A 96 68.78 1.97 11.78
CA ARG A 96 69.55 0.77 12.16
C ARG A 96 68.69 -0.26 12.88
N LEU A 97 67.73 0.18 13.70
CA LEU A 97 66.74 -0.70 14.34
C LEU A 97 65.85 -1.40 13.30
N ILE A 98 65.41 -0.68 12.27
CA ILE A 98 64.65 -1.26 11.15
C ILE A 98 65.47 -2.33 10.43
N LYS A 99 66.75 -2.05 10.13
CA LYS A 99 67.66 -3.03 9.50
C LYS A 99 67.93 -4.23 10.40
N LEU A 100 68.06 -4.01 11.71
CA LEU A 100 68.22 -5.07 12.69
C LEU A 100 66.99 -5.99 12.73
N ALA A 101 65.79 -5.41 12.77
CA ALA A 101 64.54 -6.17 12.76
C ALA A 101 64.39 -7.02 11.48
N LYS A 102 64.72 -6.47 10.31
CA LYS A 102 64.78 -7.24 9.05
C LYS A 102 65.78 -8.40 9.14
N TRP A 103 66.98 -8.13 9.63
CA TRP A 103 68.04 -9.14 9.76
C TRP A 103 67.66 -10.25 10.77
N LEU A 104 66.97 -9.93 11.87
CA LEU A 104 66.50 -10.91 12.86
C LEU A 104 65.47 -11.89 12.28
N VAL A 105 64.61 -11.41 11.37
CA VAL A 105 63.66 -12.27 10.65
C VAL A 105 64.37 -13.09 9.57
N GLU A 106 65.28 -12.50 8.79
CA GLU A 106 66.06 -13.19 7.74
C GLU A 106 66.97 -14.28 8.32
N SER A 107 67.52 -14.06 9.51
CA SER A 107 68.38 -15.02 10.22
C SER A 107 67.62 -16.11 10.98
N ALA A 108 66.28 -16.09 10.92
CA ALA A 108 65.37 -16.99 11.65
C ALA A 108 65.53 -16.97 13.18
N LEU A 109 66.15 -15.93 13.74
CA LEU A 109 66.28 -15.75 15.20
C LEU A 109 64.97 -15.30 15.85
N VAL A 110 64.13 -14.56 15.09
CA VAL A 110 62.80 -14.13 15.54
C VAL A 110 61.78 -14.50 14.46
N PRO A 111 60.76 -15.33 14.78
CA PRO A 111 59.66 -15.59 13.86
C PRO A 111 58.93 -14.30 13.47
N LEU A 112 58.62 -14.14 12.19
CA LEU A 112 57.89 -12.97 11.65
C LEU A 112 56.56 -12.70 12.40
N ARG A 113 55.91 -13.77 12.88
CA ARG A 113 54.65 -13.69 13.65
C ARG A 113 54.76 -12.81 14.89
N PHE A 114 55.87 -12.86 15.63
CA PHE A 114 56.01 -12.08 16.87
C PHE A 114 56.06 -10.58 16.61
N PHE A 115 56.73 -10.15 15.53
CA PHE A 115 56.71 -8.75 15.15
C PHE A 115 55.31 -8.32 14.67
N GLN A 116 54.61 -9.15 13.92
CA GLN A 116 53.26 -8.85 13.44
C GLN A 116 52.23 -8.73 14.57
N GLU A 117 52.39 -9.47 15.67
CA GLU A 117 51.50 -9.42 16.83
C GLU A 117 51.77 -8.21 17.75
N ARG A 118 53.00 -7.71 17.81
CA ARG A 118 53.44 -6.77 18.87
C ARG A 118 53.81 -5.37 18.38
N CYS A 119 54.27 -5.22 17.13
CA CYS A 119 54.71 -3.92 16.61
C CYS A 119 53.56 -3.05 16.09
N GLU A 120 53.80 -1.74 16.10
CA GLU A 120 52.89 -0.74 15.52
C GLU A 120 52.88 -0.76 13.98
N GLU A 121 51.83 -0.22 13.37
CA GLU A 121 51.58 -0.34 11.93
C GLU A 121 52.65 0.41 11.10
N GLU A 122 53.15 1.53 11.61
CA GLU A 122 54.19 2.34 10.95
C GLU A 122 55.53 1.59 10.90
N PHE A 123 55.93 0.98 12.01
CA PHE A 123 57.19 0.23 12.09
C PHE A 123 57.15 -1.05 11.24
N LEU A 124 56.01 -1.72 11.17
CA LEU A 124 55.82 -2.92 10.34
C LEU A 124 55.87 -2.62 8.84
N TRP A 125 55.42 -1.43 8.43
CA TRP A 125 55.57 -0.95 7.06
C TRP A 125 57.01 -0.55 6.75
N GLU A 126 57.65 0.23 7.63
CA GLU A 126 59.05 0.68 7.48
C GLU A 126 60.04 -0.51 7.41
N SER A 127 59.76 -1.58 8.16
CA SER A 127 60.54 -2.81 8.19
C SER A 127 60.19 -3.81 7.08
N GLU A 128 59.29 -3.46 6.14
CA GLU A 128 58.83 -4.32 5.04
C GLU A 128 58.29 -5.69 5.51
N MET A 129 57.90 -5.81 6.78
CA MET A 129 57.31 -7.01 7.37
C MET A 129 55.86 -7.21 6.94
N ILE A 130 55.24 -6.18 6.36
CA ILE A 130 53.90 -6.19 5.77
C ILE A 130 53.93 -5.47 4.42
N LYS A 131 53.19 -6.00 3.43
CA LYS A 131 53.05 -5.42 2.08
C LYS A 131 52.00 -4.32 1.98
N ILE A 132 51.27 -4.04 3.07
CA ILE A 132 50.16 -3.10 3.13
C ILE A 132 50.64 -1.84 3.83
N LYS A 133 50.27 -0.66 3.32
CA LYS A 133 50.62 0.63 3.94
C LYS A 133 50.07 0.71 5.36
N ALA A 134 50.81 1.37 6.26
CA ALA A 134 50.43 1.52 7.68
C ALA A 134 49.00 2.06 7.87
N ALA A 135 48.62 3.11 7.12
CA ALA A 135 47.28 3.70 7.20
C ALA A 135 46.16 2.72 6.78
N ASP A 136 46.41 1.88 5.78
CA ASP A 136 45.44 0.89 5.31
C ASP A 136 45.27 -0.24 6.34
N LEU A 137 46.37 -0.64 6.99
CA LEU A 137 46.34 -1.65 8.07
C LEU A 137 45.53 -1.15 9.26
N LYS A 138 45.79 0.09 9.72
CA LYS A 138 45.03 0.75 10.78
C LYS A 138 43.54 0.83 10.45
N SER A 139 43.20 1.19 9.21
CA SER A 139 41.80 1.22 8.78
C SER A 139 41.13 -0.16 8.77
N LYS A 140 41.89 -1.24 8.53
CA LYS A 140 41.39 -2.62 8.59
C LYS A 140 41.25 -3.06 10.04
N GLU A 141 42.20 -2.74 10.90
CA GLU A 141 42.12 -3.01 12.33
C GLU A 141 40.89 -2.35 12.95
N VAL A 142 40.68 -1.06 12.70
CA VAL A 142 39.48 -0.34 13.15
C VAL A 142 38.21 -1.01 12.65
N ARG A 143 38.16 -1.44 11.39
CA ARG A 143 37.00 -2.16 10.83
C ARG A 143 36.76 -3.51 11.52
N VAL A 144 37.82 -4.27 11.79
CA VAL A 144 37.73 -5.57 12.47
C VAL A 144 37.30 -5.40 13.92
N ASN A 145 37.91 -4.46 14.66
CA ASN A 145 37.54 -4.15 16.04
C ASN A 145 36.10 -3.65 16.13
N THR A 146 35.69 -2.78 15.20
CA THR A 146 34.30 -2.29 15.14
C THR A 146 33.33 -3.44 14.89
N ARG A 147 33.66 -4.35 13.97
CA ARG A 147 32.86 -5.54 13.70
C ARG A 147 32.79 -6.48 14.91
N LEU A 148 33.89 -6.73 15.58
CA LEU A 148 33.94 -7.62 16.75
C LEU A 148 33.17 -7.07 17.95
N LEU A 149 33.22 -5.75 18.16
CA LEU A 149 32.66 -5.10 19.36
C LEU A 149 31.21 -4.65 19.19
N TYR A 150 30.81 -4.19 17.99
CA TYR A 150 29.52 -3.52 17.78
C TYR A 150 28.57 -4.26 16.84
N GLN A 151 29.05 -5.23 16.05
CA GLN A 151 28.17 -5.98 15.18
C GLN A 151 27.54 -7.13 15.95
N GLN A 152 26.25 -6.99 16.27
CA GLN A 152 25.47 -8.10 16.80
C GLN A 152 25.37 -9.21 15.75
N THR A 153 25.61 -10.46 16.16
CA THR A 153 25.35 -11.64 15.35
C THR A 153 23.85 -11.79 15.21
N LYS A 154 23.36 -11.55 13.99
CA LYS A 154 21.96 -11.77 13.62
C LYS A 154 21.90 -12.34 12.21
N PHE A 155 21.01 -13.31 12.02
CA PHE A 155 20.89 -14.01 10.75
C PHE A 155 19.64 -13.56 10.03
N ASN A 156 19.81 -12.85 8.92
CA ASN A 156 18.71 -12.28 8.14
C ASN A 156 18.34 -13.15 6.94
N LEU A 157 19.28 -13.98 6.45
CA LEU A 157 19.03 -14.82 5.28
C LEU A 157 18.60 -16.22 5.70
N LEU A 158 17.63 -16.78 4.97
CA LEU A 158 17.12 -18.14 5.22
C LEU A 158 18.20 -19.22 5.14
N ARG A 159 19.25 -18.99 4.34
CA ARG A 159 20.37 -19.94 4.18
C ARG A 159 21.36 -19.91 5.34
N GLU A 160 21.36 -18.84 6.14
CA GLU A 160 22.28 -18.69 7.28
C GLU A 160 21.80 -19.60 8.42
N GLU A 161 20.52 -19.48 8.79
CA GLU A 161 19.90 -20.29 9.86
C GLU A 161 18.63 -21.00 9.38
N SER A 162 18.82 -22.04 8.57
CA SER A 162 17.72 -22.78 7.95
C SER A 162 16.80 -23.49 8.95
N GLU A 163 17.36 -24.00 10.06
CA GLU A 163 16.59 -24.67 11.11
C GLU A 163 15.66 -23.70 11.86
N GLY A 164 16.17 -22.54 12.25
CA GLY A 164 15.41 -21.53 12.99
C GLY A 164 14.21 -21.02 12.17
N TYR A 165 14.44 -20.68 10.90
CA TYR A 165 13.37 -20.25 10.00
C TYR A 165 12.38 -21.39 9.67
N ALA A 166 12.84 -22.63 9.49
CA ALA A 166 11.95 -23.76 9.24
C ALA A 166 11.01 -24.03 10.44
N LYS A 167 11.54 -23.96 11.67
CA LYS A 167 10.74 -24.09 12.91
C LYS A 167 9.71 -22.97 13.03
N LEU A 168 10.10 -21.73 12.72
CA LEU A 168 9.20 -20.58 12.72
C LEU A 168 8.04 -20.78 11.73
N VAL A 169 8.34 -21.09 10.47
CA VAL A 169 7.30 -21.29 9.44
C VAL A 169 6.37 -22.44 9.81
N THR A 170 6.92 -23.55 10.31
CA THR A 170 6.13 -24.71 10.75
C THR A 170 5.16 -24.33 11.87
N LEU A 171 5.62 -23.53 12.84
CA LEU A 171 4.78 -23.03 13.93
C LEU A 171 3.65 -22.14 13.39
N LEU A 172 3.96 -21.19 12.50
CA LEU A 172 2.97 -20.27 11.93
C LEU A 172 1.91 -20.98 11.09
N CYS A 173 2.29 -22.03 10.36
CA CYS A 173 1.34 -22.85 9.59
C CYS A 173 0.42 -23.72 10.47
N GLN A 174 0.79 -24.00 11.73
CA GLN A 174 0.00 -24.82 12.66
C GLN A 174 -1.01 -24.01 13.49
N VAL A 175 -0.90 -22.68 13.49
CA VAL A 175 -1.80 -21.77 14.21
C VAL A 175 -3.31 -21.94 13.89
N PRO A 176 -3.76 -22.34 12.69
CA PRO A 176 -5.20 -22.42 12.37
C PRO A 176 -6.04 -23.36 13.25
N GLN A 177 -5.43 -24.31 13.98
CA GLN A 177 -6.19 -25.38 14.64
C GLN A 177 -6.44 -25.20 16.15
N SER A 178 -5.98 -24.12 16.78
CA SER A 178 -6.12 -23.96 18.24
C SER A 178 -6.71 -22.61 18.64
N SER A 179 -8.01 -22.46 18.40
CA SER A 179 -8.84 -21.32 18.83
C SER A 179 -9.02 -21.29 20.36
N THR A 180 -7.97 -20.93 21.09
CA THR A 180 -8.06 -20.58 22.52
C THR A 180 -7.33 -19.26 22.78
N ASN A 181 -7.98 -18.33 23.48
CA ASN A 181 -7.44 -17.00 23.81
C ASN A 181 -6.11 -17.02 24.59
N ASN A 182 -5.71 -18.17 25.13
CA ASN A 182 -4.41 -18.35 25.81
C ASN A 182 -3.28 -18.80 24.86
N GLY A 183 -3.61 -19.20 23.62
CA GLY A 183 -2.66 -19.70 22.63
C GLY A 183 -1.77 -18.59 22.05
N SER A 184 -2.30 -17.38 21.85
CA SER A 184 -1.53 -16.27 21.27
C SER A 184 -0.36 -15.84 22.14
N SER A 185 -0.56 -15.67 23.45
CA SER A 185 0.52 -15.35 24.39
C SER A 185 1.59 -16.45 24.44
N ALA A 186 1.19 -17.72 24.35
CA ALA A 186 2.12 -18.84 24.27
C ALA A 186 2.93 -18.81 22.97
N ILE A 187 2.29 -18.55 21.82
CA ILE A 187 2.95 -18.42 20.51
C ILE A 187 3.94 -17.24 20.52
N VAL A 188 3.56 -16.10 21.08
CA VAL A 188 4.46 -14.94 21.29
C VAL A 188 5.71 -15.35 22.08
N GLY A 189 5.54 -16.09 23.17
CA GLY A 189 6.64 -16.62 23.97
C GLY A 189 7.56 -17.55 23.17
N ILE A 190 6.97 -18.44 22.37
CA ILE A 190 7.71 -19.38 21.52
C ILE A 190 8.49 -18.63 20.43
N ILE A 191 7.88 -17.66 19.74
CA ILE A 191 8.55 -16.86 18.71
C ILE A 191 9.73 -16.09 19.32
N LYS A 192 9.56 -15.47 20.49
CA LYS A 192 10.66 -14.79 21.20
C LYS A 192 11.79 -15.77 21.57
N SER A 193 11.45 -17.00 21.98
CA SER A 193 12.43 -18.03 22.27
C SER A 193 13.21 -18.48 21.03
N LEU A 194 12.53 -18.60 19.87
CA LEU A 194 13.18 -18.94 18.61
C LEU A 194 14.10 -17.83 18.12
N ILE A 195 13.67 -16.57 18.21
CA ILE A 195 14.48 -15.40 17.88
C ILE A 195 15.76 -15.38 18.72
N GLY A 196 15.66 -15.62 20.03
CA GLY A 196 16.81 -15.61 20.93
C GLY A 196 17.70 -16.85 20.87
N HIS A 197 17.16 -18.02 20.49
CA HIS A 197 17.94 -19.27 20.44
C HIS A 197 18.76 -19.39 19.15
N PHE A 198 18.21 -18.92 18.02
CA PHE A 198 18.83 -19.00 16.70
C PHE A 198 19.34 -17.65 16.19
N ASP A 199 19.38 -16.61 17.04
CA ASP A 199 19.81 -15.25 16.67
C ASP A 199 19.15 -14.73 15.37
N LEU A 200 17.84 -15.00 15.20
CA LEU A 200 17.11 -14.62 13.99
C LEU A 200 16.91 -13.11 13.92
N ASP A 201 17.02 -12.52 12.71
CA ASP A 201 16.70 -11.10 12.53
C ASP A 201 15.18 -10.86 12.74
N PRO A 202 14.77 -10.05 13.74
CA PRO A 202 13.35 -9.81 14.02
C PRO A 202 12.58 -9.23 12.82
N ASN A 203 13.24 -8.45 11.96
CA ASN A 203 12.61 -7.87 10.77
C ASN A 203 12.24 -8.96 9.76
N ARG A 204 13.10 -9.97 9.60
CA ARG A 204 12.82 -11.10 8.70
C ARG A 204 11.77 -12.04 9.28
N VAL A 205 11.80 -12.26 10.58
CA VAL A 205 10.73 -13.01 11.27
C VAL A 205 9.39 -12.31 11.07
N PHE A 206 9.33 -10.99 11.20
CA PHE A 206 8.11 -10.23 10.98
C PHE A 206 7.62 -10.30 9.53
N ASP A 207 8.54 -10.20 8.57
CA ASP A 207 8.25 -10.37 7.14
C ASP A 207 7.59 -11.74 6.84
N ILE A 208 8.11 -12.81 7.43
CA ILE A 208 7.53 -14.17 7.33
C ILE A 208 6.15 -14.25 7.99
N VAL A 209 5.96 -13.58 9.14
CA VAL A 209 4.64 -13.51 9.79
C VAL A 209 3.61 -12.83 8.89
N LEU A 210 3.99 -11.75 8.21
CA LEU A 210 3.12 -11.06 7.25
C LEU A 210 2.81 -11.94 6.03
N GLU A 211 3.79 -12.68 5.50
CA GLU A 211 3.58 -13.63 4.40
C GLU A 211 2.62 -14.77 4.81
N CYS A 212 2.77 -15.32 6.01
CA CYS A 212 1.83 -16.33 6.53
C CYS A 212 0.42 -15.74 6.72
N PHE A 213 0.32 -14.48 7.14
CA PHE A 213 -0.98 -13.82 7.32
C PHE A 213 -1.66 -13.52 5.98
N GLU A 214 -0.89 -13.16 4.94
CA GLU A 214 -1.40 -13.03 3.55
C GLU A 214 -2.03 -14.35 3.05
N LEU A 215 -1.41 -15.49 3.37
CA LEU A 215 -1.92 -16.81 2.99
C LEU A 215 -3.13 -17.28 3.81
N GLN A 216 -3.37 -16.69 4.98
CA GLN A 216 -4.41 -17.10 5.93
C GLN A 216 -5.13 -15.87 6.54
N PRO A 217 -5.94 -15.14 5.74
CA PRO A 217 -6.56 -13.89 6.17
C PRO A 217 -7.62 -14.06 7.27
N ASP A 218 -8.27 -15.23 7.36
CA ASP A 218 -9.33 -15.49 8.36
C ASP A 218 -8.80 -15.65 9.80
N ASN A 219 -7.49 -15.79 9.98
CA ASN A 219 -6.90 -16.12 11.27
C ASN A 219 -6.52 -14.86 12.07
N ASN A 220 -7.41 -14.47 12.99
CA ASN A 220 -7.21 -13.30 13.86
C ASN A 220 -5.99 -13.41 14.80
N VAL A 221 -5.40 -14.60 15.00
CA VAL A 221 -4.22 -14.76 15.86
C VAL A 221 -3.04 -13.95 15.34
N PHE A 222 -2.90 -13.80 14.01
CA PHE A 222 -1.83 -12.98 13.44
C PHE A 222 -1.95 -11.51 13.83
N LEU A 223 -3.17 -10.96 13.97
CA LEU A 223 -3.37 -9.58 14.44
C LEU A 223 -2.86 -9.37 15.87
N GLU A 224 -2.91 -10.41 16.72
CA GLU A 224 -2.37 -10.36 18.08
C GLU A 224 -0.83 -10.46 18.13
N LEU A 225 -0.21 -11.04 17.10
CA LEU A 225 1.25 -11.18 16.99
C LEU A 225 1.94 -9.89 16.51
N ILE A 226 1.26 -9.08 15.71
CA ILE A 226 1.85 -7.89 15.08
C ILE A 226 2.29 -6.81 16.08
N PRO A 227 1.57 -6.54 17.19
CA PRO A 227 2.01 -5.60 18.23
C PRO A 227 3.36 -5.95 18.89
N MET A 228 3.89 -7.16 18.70
CA MET A 228 5.24 -7.49 19.15
C MET A 228 6.34 -6.71 18.42
N PHE A 229 6.06 -6.28 17.18
CA PHE A 229 7.03 -5.63 16.31
C PHE A 229 6.76 -4.12 16.25
N PRO A 230 7.80 -3.28 16.05
CA PRO A 230 7.61 -1.85 15.95
C PRO A 230 6.80 -1.45 14.71
N LYS A 231 5.79 -0.60 14.89
CA LYS A 231 4.88 -0.14 13.81
C LYS A 231 5.62 0.46 12.61
N SER A 232 6.72 1.20 12.85
CA SER A 232 7.54 1.81 11.80
C SER A 232 8.20 0.79 10.86
N HIS A 233 8.47 -0.43 11.32
CA HIS A 233 9.03 -1.47 10.48
C HIS A 233 7.96 -2.14 9.62
N ALA A 234 6.70 -2.18 10.08
CA ALA A 234 5.58 -2.74 9.32
C ALA A 234 5.34 -1.95 8.03
N SER A 235 5.29 -0.62 8.13
CA SER A 235 5.14 0.25 6.97
C SER A 235 6.31 0.11 5.98
N GLN A 236 7.55 0.02 6.49
CA GLN A 236 8.74 -0.15 5.64
C GLN A 236 8.78 -1.51 4.93
N ILE A 237 8.44 -2.60 5.63
CA ILE A 237 8.43 -3.96 5.04
C ILE A 237 7.33 -4.05 3.98
N LEU A 238 6.12 -3.57 4.27
CA LEU A 238 5.03 -3.52 3.28
C LEU A 238 5.40 -2.63 2.10
N GLY A 239 5.99 -1.46 2.36
CA GLY A 239 6.50 -0.57 1.30
C GLY A 239 7.53 -1.27 0.40
N PHE A 240 8.44 -2.07 0.97
CA PHE A 240 9.39 -2.85 0.20
C PHE A 240 8.71 -3.97 -0.60
N LYS A 241 7.68 -4.63 -0.06
CA LYS A 241 6.87 -5.61 -0.81
C LYS A 241 6.13 -4.96 -1.97
N PHE A 242 5.53 -3.78 -1.80
CA PHE A 242 4.90 -3.04 -2.91
C PHE A 242 5.93 -2.62 -3.97
N GLN A 243 7.11 -2.17 -3.54
CA GLN A 243 8.22 -1.83 -4.46
C GLN A 243 8.81 -3.04 -5.18
N TYR A 244 8.70 -4.23 -4.61
CA TYR A 244 9.15 -5.46 -5.27
C TYR A 244 8.36 -5.68 -6.57
N TYR A 245 7.02 -5.63 -6.50
CA TYR A 245 6.13 -5.80 -7.66
C TYR A 245 6.21 -4.67 -8.69
N GLN A 246 6.89 -3.57 -8.38
CA GLN A 246 7.15 -2.46 -9.33
C GLN A 246 8.39 -2.69 -10.19
N ARG A 247 9.22 -3.71 -9.90
CA ARG A 247 10.45 -3.97 -10.65
C ARG A 247 10.11 -4.53 -12.03
N MET A 248 10.75 -3.99 -13.07
CA MET A 248 10.61 -4.41 -14.47
C MET A 248 10.86 -5.91 -14.72
N GLU A 249 11.53 -6.59 -13.80
CA GLU A 249 11.83 -8.03 -13.86
C GLU A 249 10.63 -8.91 -13.47
N ILE A 250 9.61 -8.34 -12.83
CA ILE A 250 8.43 -9.07 -12.34
C ILE A 250 7.27 -8.84 -13.29
N THR A 251 6.79 -9.94 -13.89
CA THR A 251 5.67 -9.92 -14.84
C THR A 251 4.30 -10.00 -14.18
N HIS A 252 4.25 -10.29 -12.88
CA HIS A 252 3.01 -10.45 -12.12
C HIS A 252 2.61 -9.16 -11.43
N SER A 253 1.33 -8.80 -11.56
CA SER A 253 0.72 -7.68 -10.83
C SER A 253 0.74 -7.93 -9.31
N THR A 254 0.53 -6.86 -8.55
CA THR A 254 0.55 -6.93 -7.08
C THR A 254 -0.62 -7.83 -6.60
N PRO A 255 -0.37 -8.84 -5.75
CA PRO A 255 -1.41 -9.75 -5.30
C PRO A 255 -2.53 -9.07 -4.50
N GLU A 256 -3.77 -9.55 -4.67
CA GLU A 256 -4.92 -9.07 -3.90
C GLU A 256 -4.77 -9.32 -2.39
N GLY A 257 -4.10 -10.42 -2.01
CA GLY A 257 -3.83 -10.77 -0.61
C GLY A 257 -3.02 -9.69 0.11
N LEU A 258 -2.04 -9.09 -0.57
CA LEU A 258 -1.22 -8.02 -0.01
C LEU A 258 -2.03 -6.73 0.24
N PHE A 259 -2.96 -6.40 -0.66
CA PHE A 259 -3.86 -5.26 -0.46
C PHE A 259 -4.85 -5.52 0.69
N HIS A 260 -5.41 -6.72 0.78
CA HIS A 260 -6.30 -7.13 1.86
C HIS A 260 -5.59 -7.09 3.22
N LEU A 261 -4.38 -7.66 3.29
CA LEU A 261 -3.51 -7.60 4.46
C LEU A 261 -3.27 -6.16 4.88
N THR A 262 -2.85 -5.31 3.96
CA THR A 262 -2.55 -3.90 4.24
C THR A 262 -3.78 -3.17 4.77
N ALA A 263 -4.95 -3.39 4.18
CA ALA A 263 -6.21 -2.80 4.64
C ALA A 263 -6.60 -3.28 6.05
N LEU A 264 -6.41 -4.57 6.38
CA LEU A 264 -6.65 -5.09 7.72
C LEU A 264 -5.75 -4.43 8.78
N LEU A 265 -4.48 -4.21 8.46
CA LEU A 265 -3.52 -3.59 9.38
C LEU A 265 -3.83 -2.12 9.65
N ILE A 266 -4.26 -1.40 8.62
CA ILE A 266 -4.69 0.00 8.75
C ILE A 266 -5.98 0.08 9.57
N LYS A 267 -6.96 -0.80 9.32
CA LYS A 267 -8.21 -0.84 10.09
C LYS A 267 -8.01 -1.06 11.60
N GLN A 268 -6.96 -1.78 11.99
CA GLN A 268 -6.63 -2.05 13.39
C GLN A 268 -5.70 -0.98 14.01
N ASP A 269 -5.50 0.16 13.33
CA ASP A 269 -4.59 1.25 13.73
C ASP A 269 -3.14 0.79 14.01
N LEU A 270 -2.71 -0.29 13.33
CA LEU A 270 -1.34 -0.80 13.42
C LEU A 270 -0.39 -0.02 12.50
N ILE A 271 -0.92 0.53 11.40
CA ILE A 271 -0.15 1.27 10.39
C ILE A 271 -0.94 2.50 9.94
N ASP A 272 -0.24 3.62 9.76
CA ASP A 272 -0.82 4.84 9.21
C ASP A 272 -0.90 4.78 7.68
N ILE A 273 -2.04 5.19 7.12
CA ILE A 273 -2.27 5.17 5.65
C ILE A 273 -1.23 6.00 4.90
N ASP A 274 -0.85 7.16 5.43
CA ASP A 274 0.10 8.07 4.79
C ASP A 274 1.50 7.45 4.72
N SER A 275 1.86 6.56 5.66
CA SER A 275 3.17 5.90 5.67
C SER A 275 3.33 4.89 4.52
N ILE A 276 2.25 4.18 4.16
CA ILE A 276 2.27 3.23 3.04
C ILE A 276 2.12 3.97 1.73
N TYR A 277 1.30 5.02 1.69
CA TYR A 277 1.02 5.80 0.50
C TYR A 277 2.30 6.34 -0.17
N CYS A 278 3.29 6.76 0.61
CA CYS A 278 4.59 7.22 0.10
C CYS A 278 5.35 6.18 -0.73
N HIS A 279 5.03 4.90 -0.59
CA HIS A 279 5.69 3.79 -1.29
C HIS A 279 4.91 3.28 -2.50
N LEU A 280 3.65 3.71 -2.68
CA LEU A 280 2.79 3.27 -3.77
C LEU A 280 3.10 4.03 -5.06
N LEU A 281 2.93 3.33 -6.19
CA LEU A 281 3.03 3.89 -7.54
C LEU A 281 1.82 3.46 -8.38
N PRO A 282 1.49 4.20 -9.45
CA PRO A 282 2.06 5.48 -9.89
C PRO A 282 1.76 6.63 -8.92
N LYS A 283 2.49 7.73 -9.06
CA LYS A 283 2.18 8.95 -8.31
C LYS A 283 0.87 9.55 -8.84
N ASP A 284 0.11 10.16 -7.93
CA ASP A 284 -1.22 10.73 -8.23
C ASP A 284 -1.22 11.64 -9.45
N GLU A 285 -0.23 12.52 -9.60
CA GLU A 285 -0.13 13.46 -10.73
C GLU A 285 -0.04 12.74 -12.09
N GLU A 286 0.79 11.70 -12.18
CA GLU A 286 0.97 10.94 -13.42
C GLU A 286 -0.31 10.16 -13.79
N ALA A 287 -0.97 9.58 -12.78
CA ALA A 287 -2.24 8.90 -12.98
C ALA A 287 -3.35 9.88 -13.40
N PHE A 288 -3.40 11.08 -12.80
CA PHE A 288 -4.38 12.09 -13.16
C PHE A 288 -4.20 12.58 -14.59
N ASP A 289 -2.96 12.78 -15.04
CA ASP A 289 -2.68 13.22 -16.40
C ASP A 289 -3.06 12.17 -17.45
N SER A 290 -2.77 10.89 -17.20
CA SER A 290 -3.17 9.80 -18.09
C SER A 290 -4.70 9.70 -18.19
N TYR A 291 -5.40 9.77 -17.05
CA TYR A 291 -6.86 9.72 -17.03
C TYR A 291 -7.50 10.95 -17.69
N ASN A 292 -6.99 12.15 -17.44
CA ASN A 292 -7.51 13.37 -18.06
C ASN A 292 -7.38 13.29 -19.59
N ALA A 293 -6.27 12.76 -20.11
CA ALA A 293 -6.09 12.54 -21.54
C ALA A 293 -7.08 11.51 -22.09
N PHE A 294 -7.34 10.42 -21.36
CA PHE A 294 -8.34 9.42 -21.72
C PHE A 294 -9.77 10.00 -21.74
N SER A 295 -10.17 10.65 -20.65
CA SER A 295 -11.48 11.29 -20.49
C SER A 295 -11.74 12.35 -21.56
N ALA A 296 -10.75 13.17 -21.89
CA ALA A 296 -10.86 14.17 -22.96
C ALA A 296 -11.12 13.52 -24.34
N ARG A 297 -10.41 12.44 -24.68
CA ARG A 297 -10.65 11.69 -25.93
C ARG A 297 -12.07 11.13 -26.00
N ARG A 298 -12.57 10.57 -24.89
CA ARG A 298 -13.92 10.02 -24.79
C ARG A 298 -15.00 11.11 -24.86
N LEU A 299 -14.78 12.27 -24.23
CA LEU A 299 -15.67 13.42 -24.37
C LEU A 299 -15.76 13.91 -25.81
N ASP A 300 -14.64 13.92 -26.54
CA ASP A 300 -14.62 14.29 -27.96
C ASP A 300 -15.38 13.28 -28.82
N GLU A 301 -15.26 11.98 -28.55
CA GLU A 301 -16.02 10.92 -29.22
C GLU A 301 -17.52 11.05 -28.96
N ALA A 302 -17.92 11.23 -27.69
CA ALA A 302 -19.31 11.46 -27.32
C ALA A 302 -19.87 12.72 -28.00
N ASN A 303 -19.07 13.79 -28.10
CA ASN A 303 -19.46 15.03 -28.77
C ASN A 303 -19.56 14.92 -30.31
N LYS A 304 -18.93 13.91 -30.91
CA LYS A 304 -19.05 13.59 -32.35
C LYS A 304 -20.32 12.81 -32.66
N ILE A 305 -20.96 12.16 -31.67
CA ILE A 305 -22.22 11.44 -31.86
C ILE A 305 -23.28 12.40 -32.44
N GLY A 306 -23.75 12.09 -33.65
CA GLY A 306 -24.76 12.87 -34.35
C GLY A 306 -24.26 14.13 -35.06
N LYS A 307 -22.94 14.39 -35.07
CA LYS A 307 -22.31 15.37 -35.95
C LYS A 307 -21.75 14.66 -37.17
N ILE A 308 -22.27 15.00 -38.35
CA ILE A 308 -21.79 14.42 -39.61
C ILE A 308 -20.52 15.18 -40.03
N ASN A 309 -19.41 14.44 -40.17
CA ASN A 309 -18.19 15.00 -40.73
C ASN A 309 -18.39 15.19 -42.24
N LEU A 310 -18.51 16.44 -42.68
CA LEU A 310 -18.66 16.80 -44.10
C LEU A 310 -17.46 16.36 -44.97
N ALA A 311 -16.33 16.01 -44.35
CA ALA A 311 -15.13 15.48 -44.99
C ALA A 311 -15.11 13.94 -45.10
N ALA A 312 -16.12 13.23 -44.59
CA ALA A 312 -16.19 11.78 -44.71
C ALA A 312 -16.46 11.37 -46.16
N THR A 313 -15.64 10.46 -46.68
CA THR A 313 -15.72 9.96 -48.05
C THR A 313 -17.01 9.17 -48.27
N GLY A 314 -17.62 9.29 -49.45
CA GLY A 314 -18.95 8.72 -49.77
C GLY A 314 -19.14 7.21 -49.58
N LYS A 315 -18.09 6.45 -49.27
CA LYS A 315 -18.18 5.04 -48.88
C LYS A 315 -18.75 4.87 -47.46
N ASP A 316 -18.42 5.77 -46.53
CA ASP A 316 -18.91 5.75 -45.15
C ASP A 316 -20.36 6.26 -45.05
N LEU A 317 -20.76 7.14 -45.97
CA LEU A 317 -22.14 7.63 -46.09
C LEU A 317 -23.09 6.58 -46.71
N MET A 318 -22.57 5.69 -47.57
CA MET A 318 -23.37 4.67 -48.26
C MET A 318 -23.66 3.41 -47.44
N ASP A 319 -22.95 3.18 -46.33
CA ASP A 319 -23.25 2.04 -45.45
C ASP A 319 -24.42 2.35 -44.48
N ASP A 320 -24.62 3.62 -44.08
CA ASP A 320 -25.81 4.06 -43.32
C ASP A 320 -27.10 4.01 -44.17
N ASP A 321 -27.00 4.25 -45.49
CA ASP A 321 -28.15 4.25 -46.41
C ASP A 321 -28.55 2.85 -46.92
N LYS A 322 -27.74 1.80 -46.66
CA LYS A 322 -28.05 0.41 -47.07
C LYS A 322 -29.00 -0.32 -46.12
N GLN A 323 -29.25 0.18 -44.91
CA GLN A 323 -30.36 -0.29 -44.06
C GLN A 323 -31.68 0.34 -44.53
N GLY A 324 -32.13 -0.13 -45.69
CA GLY A 324 -33.43 0.22 -46.25
C GLY A 324 -34.57 -0.22 -45.34
N GLY A 325 -35.46 0.73 -45.01
CA GLY A 325 -36.83 0.47 -44.58
C GLY A 325 -37.15 0.68 -43.11
N ASP A 326 -36.40 0.08 -42.18
CA ASP A 326 -36.79 0.05 -40.76
C ASP A 326 -35.94 0.99 -39.89
N VAL A 327 -36.55 1.64 -38.89
CA VAL A 327 -35.82 2.46 -37.91
C VAL A 327 -35.37 1.51 -36.82
N THR A 328 -34.12 1.06 -36.86
CA THR A 328 -33.52 0.30 -35.76
C THR A 328 -32.92 1.28 -34.75
N VAL A 329 -33.49 1.33 -33.55
CA VAL A 329 -32.91 2.05 -32.41
C VAL A 329 -32.18 1.04 -31.56
N ASP A 330 -30.88 1.24 -31.43
CA ASP A 330 -30.07 0.44 -30.53
C ASP A 330 -30.04 1.09 -29.15
N LEU A 331 -30.80 0.53 -28.21
CA LEU A 331 -30.87 1.01 -26.83
C LEU A 331 -29.58 0.74 -26.04
N PHE A 332 -28.70 -0.14 -26.54
CA PHE A 332 -27.49 -0.57 -25.85
C PHE A 332 -26.22 0.10 -26.38
N ALA A 333 -26.28 0.80 -27.51
CA ALA A 333 -25.10 1.44 -28.12
C ALA A 333 -24.26 2.29 -27.14
N ALA A 334 -24.90 3.06 -26.25
CA ALA A 334 -24.17 3.85 -25.25
C ALA A 334 -23.52 2.99 -24.14
N LEU A 335 -24.11 1.84 -23.82
CA LEU A 335 -23.55 0.88 -22.86
C LEU A 335 -22.42 0.06 -23.47
N ASP A 336 -22.51 -0.27 -24.75
CA ASP A 336 -21.47 -1.01 -25.47
C ASP A 336 -20.21 -0.14 -25.58
N MET A 337 -20.36 1.14 -25.93
CA MET A 337 -19.26 2.12 -25.93
C MET A 337 -18.58 2.24 -24.55
N GLU A 338 -19.37 2.19 -23.47
CA GLU A 338 -18.82 2.22 -22.11
C GLU A 338 -18.10 0.92 -21.76
N THR A 339 -18.64 -0.23 -22.18
CA THR A 339 -18.04 -1.54 -21.91
C THR A 339 -16.68 -1.66 -22.58
N GLU A 340 -16.54 -1.11 -23.80
CA GLU A 340 -15.25 -0.97 -24.49
C GLU A 340 -14.29 -0.04 -23.73
N ALA A 341 -14.78 1.11 -23.24
CA ALA A 341 -13.97 2.03 -22.44
C ALA A 341 -13.43 1.39 -21.16
N ILE A 342 -14.26 0.62 -20.45
CA ILE A 342 -13.86 -0.12 -19.25
C ILE A 342 -12.79 -1.16 -19.58
N ALA A 343 -12.92 -1.86 -20.72
CA ALA A 343 -11.96 -2.88 -21.15
C ALA A 343 -10.57 -2.29 -21.43
N GLU A 344 -10.48 -1.09 -22.00
CA GLU A 344 -9.22 -0.38 -22.23
C GLU A 344 -8.51 -0.04 -20.90
N ARG A 345 -9.28 0.25 -19.84
CA ARG A 345 -8.78 0.64 -18.52
C ARG A 345 -8.43 -0.53 -17.59
N LEU A 346 -8.69 -1.79 -17.97
CA LEU A 346 -8.33 -2.94 -17.14
C LEU A 346 -6.83 -3.00 -16.82
N SER A 347 -5.99 -2.60 -17.79
CA SER A 347 -4.54 -2.49 -17.60
C SER A 347 -4.14 -1.43 -16.57
N GLU A 348 -4.92 -0.37 -16.39
CA GLU A 348 -4.65 0.66 -15.36
C GLU A 348 -4.86 0.10 -13.96
N LEU A 349 -5.84 -0.80 -13.79
CA LEU A 349 -6.16 -1.42 -12.50
C LEU A 349 -5.05 -2.36 -12.04
N GLU A 350 -4.46 -3.13 -12.96
CA GLU A 350 -3.35 -4.05 -12.68
C GLU A 350 -2.05 -3.32 -12.34
N ASN A 351 -1.85 -2.13 -12.94
CA ASN A 351 -0.63 -1.33 -12.78
C ASN A 351 -0.72 -0.34 -11.61
N ASN A 352 -1.92 0.08 -11.22
CA ASN A 352 -2.11 1.11 -10.20
C ASN A 352 -2.37 0.51 -8.81
N GLN A 353 -1.34 0.53 -7.97
CA GLN A 353 -1.41 -0.03 -6.62
C GLN A 353 -2.32 0.77 -5.69
N THR A 354 -2.57 2.06 -5.96
CA THR A 354 -3.51 2.87 -5.16
C THR A 354 -4.95 2.40 -5.33
N LEU A 355 -5.33 1.99 -6.55
CA LEU A 355 -6.63 1.38 -6.85
C LEU A 355 -6.73 -0.02 -6.24
N GLY A 356 -5.65 -0.80 -6.28
CA GLY A 356 -5.55 -2.09 -5.59
C GLY A 356 -5.76 -1.96 -4.08
N LEU A 357 -5.16 -0.94 -3.45
CA LEU A 357 -5.34 -0.69 -2.02
C LEU A 357 -6.79 -0.28 -1.69
N LEU A 358 -7.42 0.53 -2.54
CA LEU A 358 -8.84 0.87 -2.42
C LEU A 358 -9.71 -0.39 -2.47
N MET A 359 -9.44 -1.34 -3.37
CA MET A 359 -10.12 -2.63 -3.39
C MET A 359 -9.90 -3.42 -2.10
N GLY A 360 -8.69 -3.39 -1.54
CA GLY A 360 -8.39 -3.98 -0.23
C GLY A 360 -9.27 -3.44 0.89
N PHE A 361 -9.42 -2.11 0.99
CA PHE A 361 -10.30 -1.48 1.99
C PHE A 361 -11.77 -1.84 1.82
N LEU A 362 -12.23 -1.88 0.56
CA LEU A 362 -13.60 -2.29 0.24
C LEU A 362 -13.85 -3.76 0.62
N ALA A 363 -12.86 -4.65 0.45
CA ALA A 363 -12.95 -6.06 0.86
C ALA A 363 -13.02 -6.23 2.40
N VAL A 364 -12.29 -5.39 3.14
CA VAL A 364 -12.21 -5.40 4.62
C VAL A 364 -13.40 -4.69 5.29
N ASP A 365 -14.33 -4.15 4.50
CA ASP A 365 -15.47 -3.35 4.94
C ASP A 365 -15.07 -2.09 5.75
N ASP A 366 -13.98 -1.41 5.37
CA ASP A 366 -13.53 -0.18 6.01
C ASP A 366 -13.89 1.06 5.17
N TRP A 367 -15.01 1.69 5.52
CA TRP A 367 -15.47 2.89 4.81
C TRP A 367 -14.63 4.14 5.10
N TYR A 368 -14.12 4.30 6.33
CA TYR A 368 -13.46 5.55 6.72
C TYR A 368 -12.18 5.77 5.91
N HIS A 369 -11.34 4.75 5.81
CA HIS A 369 -10.10 4.80 5.03
C HIS A 369 -10.38 4.78 3.51
N ALA A 370 -11.40 4.04 3.06
CA ALA A 370 -11.83 4.07 1.66
C ALA A 370 -12.28 5.47 1.24
N ARG A 371 -13.03 6.19 2.08
CA ARG A 371 -13.48 7.56 1.82
C ARG A 371 -12.32 8.53 1.60
N ILE A 372 -11.28 8.44 2.44
CA ILE A 372 -10.07 9.28 2.29
C ILE A 372 -9.42 9.05 0.92
N LEU A 373 -9.35 7.79 0.48
CA LEU A 373 -8.84 7.47 -0.85
C LEU A 373 -9.79 7.91 -1.97
N PHE A 374 -11.11 7.78 -1.83
CA PHE A 374 -12.07 8.28 -2.81
C PHE A 374 -11.99 9.80 -2.98
N GLU A 375 -11.81 10.55 -1.90
CA GLU A 375 -11.65 12.01 -1.97
C GLU A 375 -10.36 12.39 -2.71
N ARG A 376 -9.24 11.73 -2.40
CA ARG A 376 -7.93 11.97 -3.05
C ARG A 376 -7.95 11.54 -4.52
N LEU A 377 -8.55 10.40 -4.84
CA LEU A 377 -8.61 9.81 -6.18
C LEU A 377 -9.86 10.22 -6.97
N SER A 378 -10.62 11.20 -6.48
CA SER A 378 -11.89 11.64 -7.09
C SER A 378 -11.74 12.03 -8.57
N ARG A 379 -10.56 12.52 -8.97
CA ARG A 379 -10.23 12.86 -10.35
C ARG A 379 -10.02 11.65 -11.28
N LEU A 380 -9.68 10.46 -10.76
CA LEU A 380 -9.49 9.24 -11.55
C LEU A 380 -10.78 8.47 -11.80
N ASN A 381 -11.86 8.86 -11.11
CA ASN A 381 -13.14 8.16 -11.12
C ASN A 381 -12.97 6.64 -10.88
N PRO A 382 -12.53 6.22 -9.69
CA PRO A 382 -12.21 4.81 -9.40
C PRO A 382 -13.42 3.87 -9.53
N VAL A 383 -14.64 4.40 -9.47
CA VAL A 383 -15.89 3.62 -9.54
C VAL A 383 -16.19 3.12 -10.96
N GLU A 384 -15.52 3.66 -11.98
CA GLU A 384 -15.63 3.16 -13.35
C GLU A 384 -15.19 1.67 -13.44
N HIS A 385 -14.20 1.26 -12.63
CA HIS A 385 -13.77 -0.13 -12.56
C HIS A 385 -14.83 -1.02 -11.90
N VAL A 386 -15.17 -2.13 -12.57
CA VAL A 386 -16.23 -3.06 -12.13
C VAL A 386 -15.96 -3.62 -10.74
N GLN A 387 -14.73 -4.05 -10.46
CA GLN A 387 -14.36 -4.65 -9.17
C GLN A 387 -14.53 -3.70 -7.98
N ILE A 388 -14.16 -2.42 -8.14
CA ILE A 388 -14.33 -1.38 -7.11
C ILE A 388 -15.83 -1.07 -6.92
N CYS A 389 -16.57 -0.99 -8.02
CA CYS A 389 -18.01 -0.75 -8.01
C CYS A 389 -18.77 -1.87 -7.27
N ASP A 390 -18.45 -3.13 -7.54
CA ASP A 390 -19.05 -4.30 -6.87
C ASP A 390 -18.70 -4.32 -5.36
N GLY A 391 -17.47 -3.95 -5.01
CA GLY A 391 -17.05 -3.78 -3.61
C GLY A 391 -17.88 -2.72 -2.87
N LEU A 392 -18.15 -1.58 -3.52
CA LEU A 392 -19.04 -0.54 -3.00
C LEU A 392 -20.49 -1.01 -2.91
N PHE A 393 -21.01 -1.73 -3.91
CA PHE A 393 -22.36 -2.27 -3.88
C PHE A 393 -22.58 -3.23 -2.72
N ARG A 394 -21.60 -4.08 -2.43
CA ARG A 394 -21.63 -4.98 -1.27
C ARG A 394 -21.71 -4.19 0.05
N LEU A 395 -20.95 -3.11 0.18
CA LEU A 395 -21.00 -2.22 1.35
C LEU A 395 -22.32 -1.48 1.49
N ILE A 396 -22.87 -0.98 0.38
CA ILE A 396 -24.18 -0.32 0.32
C ILE A 396 -25.28 -1.31 0.70
N GLU A 397 -25.27 -2.51 0.13
CA GLU A 397 -26.24 -3.56 0.45
C GLU A 397 -26.18 -3.94 1.93
N LYS A 398 -24.98 -4.10 2.49
CA LYS A 398 -24.80 -4.35 3.93
C LYS A 398 -25.37 -3.21 4.78
N SER A 399 -25.13 -1.96 4.40
CA SER A 399 -25.60 -0.77 5.11
C SER A 399 -27.13 -0.58 5.03
N ILE A 400 -27.73 -1.00 3.91
CA ILE A 400 -29.16 -0.89 3.66
C ILE A 400 -29.95 -2.10 4.20
N SER A 401 -29.29 -3.25 4.42
CA SER A 401 -29.94 -4.51 4.79
C SER A 401 -30.92 -4.40 5.98
N SER A 402 -30.55 -3.68 7.03
CA SER A 402 -31.39 -3.44 8.20
C SER A 402 -32.64 -2.61 7.86
N GLY A 403 -32.47 -1.51 7.12
CA GLY A 403 -33.57 -0.67 6.65
C GLY A 403 -34.47 -1.38 5.64
N TYR A 404 -33.91 -2.22 4.79
CA TYR A 404 -34.66 -2.97 3.79
C TYR A 404 -35.54 -4.04 4.43
N GLU A 405 -35.05 -4.76 5.44
CA GLU A 405 -35.85 -5.76 6.15
C GLU A 405 -37.05 -5.11 6.86
N ILE A 406 -36.85 -3.90 7.40
CA ILE A 406 -37.93 -3.09 7.99
C ILE A 406 -38.99 -2.70 6.93
N VAL A 407 -38.56 -2.21 5.77
CA VAL A 407 -39.47 -1.84 4.67
C VAL A 407 -40.23 -3.06 4.15
N ARG A 408 -39.53 -4.18 3.98
CA ARG A 408 -40.10 -5.46 3.55
C ARG A 408 -41.19 -5.91 4.51
N GLN A 409 -40.93 -5.94 5.81
CA GLN A 409 -41.92 -6.32 6.81
C GLN A 409 -43.16 -5.42 6.75
N THR A 410 -42.97 -4.10 6.61
CA THR A 410 -44.07 -3.13 6.51
C THR A 410 -44.95 -3.37 5.27
N GLN A 411 -44.35 -3.74 4.13
CA GLN A 411 -45.08 -4.09 2.92
C GLN A 411 -45.87 -5.41 3.06
N PHE A 412 -45.29 -6.42 3.73
CA PHE A 412 -46.00 -7.68 4.03
C PHE A 412 -47.19 -7.47 4.95
N PHE A 413 -47.07 -6.64 5.99
CA PHE A 413 -48.19 -6.31 6.88
C PHE A 413 -49.32 -5.60 6.12
N SER A 414 -48.99 -4.67 5.21
CA SER A 414 -49.99 -3.95 4.42
C SER A 414 -50.76 -4.85 3.43
N TYR A 415 -50.13 -5.92 2.92
CA TYR A 415 -50.76 -6.89 2.03
C TYR A 415 -51.71 -7.86 2.77
N ASN A 416 -51.35 -8.29 3.98
CA ASN A 416 -52.20 -9.16 4.78
C ASN A 416 -53.44 -8.43 5.32
N THR A 417 -53.36 -7.12 5.57
CA THR A 417 -54.53 -6.31 5.93
C THR A 417 -55.48 -6.03 4.77
N SER A 418 -55.04 -6.15 3.51
CA SER A 418 -55.90 -5.94 2.34
C SER A 418 -56.52 -7.22 1.77
N SER A 419 -56.03 -8.42 2.16
CA SER A 419 -56.57 -9.72 1.69
C SER A 419 -57.35 -10.55 2.74
N GLY A 420 -57.65 -9.99 3.91
CA GLY A 420 -58.20 -10.74 5.06
C GLY A 420 -59.61 -10.33 5.48
N ALA A 421 -60.59 -10.31 4.57
CA ALA A 421 -61.99 -10.37 4.98
C ALA A 421 -62.37 -11.83 5.27
N GLY A 422 -62.15 -12.25 6.54
CA GLY A 422 -62.78 -13.44 7.11
C GLY A 422 -61.83 -14.49 7.68
N PHE A 423 -61.41 -14.31 8.94
CA PHE A 423 -61.57 -15.32 9.99
C PHE A 423 -61.25 -14.70 11.36
N ASP A 424 -62.24 -14.67 12.26
CA ASP A 424 -62.06 -14.33 13.67
C ASP A 424 -61.36 -15.48 14.41
N THR A 425 -60.35 -15.20 15.25
CA THR A 425 -60.43 -15.30 16.72
C THR A 425 -59.07 -15.15 17.41
N LEU A 426 -58.98 -14.08 18.23
CA LEU A 426 -58.36 -14.02 19.56
C LEU A 426 -56.88 -14.44 19.75
N GLU A 427 -55.97 -13.52 19.44
CA GLU A 427 -54.84 -13.14 20.34
C GLU A 427 -54.60 -11.63 20.20
N SER A 428 -55.35 -10.84 20.98
CA SER A 428 -55.05 -9.41 21.19
C SER A 428 -53.85 -9.29 22.12
N ALA A 429 -52.64 -9.44 21.58
CA ALA A 429 -51.46 -8.81 22.16
C ALA A 429 -51.44 -7.34 21.70
N ASN A 430 -51.45 -6.42 22.67
CA ASN A 430 -51.31 -4.98 22.45
C ASN A 430 -50.02 -4.66 21.68
N PHE A 431 -50.08 -4.58 20.35
CA PHE A 431 -49.03 -3.97 19.54
C PHE A 431 -49.46 -2.54 19.19
N SER A 432 -48.89 -1.58 19.91
CA SER A 432 -48.80 -0.18 19.49
C SER A 432 -48.41 -0.14 18.00
N ALA A 433 -49.28 0.44 17.16
CA ALA A 433 -49.06 0.65 15.74
C ALA A 433 -48.02 1.76 15.48
N THR A 434 -46.84 1.64 16.08
CA THR A 434 -45.67 2.45 15.77
C THR A 434 -44.96 1.76 14.61
N ARG A 435 -45.00 2.38 13.42
CA ARG A 435 -44.16 1.94 12.31
C ARG A 435 -42.69 1.96 12.77
N PRO A 436 -41.91 0.94 12.40
CA PRO A 436 -40.47 0.91 12.72
C PRO A 436 -39.77 2.11 12.09
N PHE A 437 -39.05 2.87 12.92
CA PHE A 437 -38.27 4.02 12.50
C PHE A 437 -37.01 3.56 11.75
N ILE A 438 -36.83 4.05 10.53
CA ILE A 438 -35.64 3.80 9.72
C ILE A 438 -34.69 4.98 9.93
N ASP A 439 -33.55 4.73 10.60
CA ASP A 439 -32.42 5.65 10.61
C ASP A 439 -31.34 5.12 9.67
N LEU A 440 -30.78 6.00 8.83
CA LEU A 440 -29.77 5.62 7.85
C LEU A 440 -28.44 6.30 8.20
N PRO A 441 -27.32 5.57 8.13
CA PRO A 441 -26.00 6.13 8.40
C PRO A 441 -25.69 7.27 7.42
N THR A 442 -25.00 8.32 7.90
CA THR A 442 -24.47 9.40 7.06
C THR A 442 -23.56 8.87 5.96
N GLU A 443 -22.81 7.83 6.29
CA GLU A 443 -21.87 7.11 5.45
C GLU A 443 -22.55 6.56 4.19
N LEU A 444 -23.83 6.16 4.28
CA LEU A 444 -24.57 5.66 3.11
C LEU A 444 -24.76 6.72 2.04
N PHE A 445 -25.03 7.97 2.44
CA PHE A 445 -25.22 9.05 1.48
C PHE A 445 -23.90 9.48 0.84
N GLU A 446 -22.80 9.40 1.59
CA GLU A 446 -21.44 9.58 1.05
C GLU A 446 -21.09 8.44 0.07
N MET A 447 -21.43 7.18 0.41
CA MET A 447 -21.28 6.03 -0.49
C MET A 447 -22.06 6.26 -1.80
N LEU A 448 -23.34 6.64 -1.71
CA LEU A 448 -24.17 6.93 -2.90
C LEU A 448 -23.61 8.09 -3.73
N ALA A 449 -23.11 9.14 -3.09
CA ALA A 449 -22.47 10.24 -3.80
C ALA A 449 -21.18 9.80 -4.50
N SER A 450 -20.37 8.94 -3.87
CA SER A 450 -19.14 8.41 -4.46
C SER A 450 -19.41 7.45 -5.63
N VAL A 451 -20.48 6.65 -5.55
CA VAL A 451 -20.89 5.76 -6.64
C VAL A 451 -21.33 6.53 -7.89
N GLY A 452 -21.95 7.70 -7.73
CA GLY A 452 -22.39 8.51 -8.86
C GLY A 452 -23.32 7.73 -9.82
N PRO A 453 -23.14 7.84 -11.16
CA PRO A 453 -24.06 7.23 -12.13
C PRO A 453 -23.96 5.71 -12.22
N TYR A 454 -22.99 5.06 -11.58
CA TYR A 454 -22.67 3.65 -11.86
C TYR A 454 -23.67 2.62 -11.28
N MET A 455 -24.67 3.03 -10.49
CA MET A 455 -25.72 2.12 -9.97
C MET A 455 -26.55 1.44 -11.06
N TYR A 456 -26.50 1.88 -12.33
CA TYR A 456 -27.17 1.21 -13.44
C TYR A 456 -26.74 -0.26 -13.62
N ARG A 457 -25.52 -0.61 -13.19
CA ARG A 457 -24.97 -1.97 -13.26
C ARG A 457 -25.75 -2.96 -12.40
N ASP A 458 -26.28 -2.52 -11.25
CA ASP A 458 -27.16 -3.31 -10.39
C ASP A 458 -28.52 -2.63 -10.20
N THR A 459 -29.43 -2.94 -11.13
CA THR A 459 -30.81 -2.44 -11.08
C THR A 459 -31.61 -2.96 -9.87
N LEU A 460 -31.23 -4.11 -9.29
CA LEU A 460 -31.90 -4.65 -8.11
C LEU A 460 -31.51 -3.85 -6.86
N LEU A 461 -30.22 -3.57 -6.68
CA LEU A 461 -29.75 -2.73 -5.59
C LEU A 461 -30.32 -1.32 -5.70
N LEU A 462 -30.38 -0.75 -6.91
CA LEU A 462 -31.00 0.55 -7.16
C LEU A 462 -32.46 0.61 -6.68
N GLN A 463 -33.26 -0.44 -6.96
CA GLN A 463 -34.64 -0.53 -6.47
C GLN A 463 -34.70 -0.66 -4.93
N LYS A 464 -33.84 -1.50 -4.33
CA LYS A 464 -33.74 -1.64 -2.86
C LYS A 464 -33.43 -0.29 -2.21
N VAL A 465 -32.46 0.45 -2.76
CA VAL A 465 -32.07 1.80 -2.30
C VAL A 465 -33.26 2.75 -2.38
N CYS A 466 -33.96 2.82 -3.52
CA CYS A 466 -35.13 3.71 -3.68
C CYS A 466 -36.21 3.43 -2.63
N ARG A 467 -36.52 2.14 -2.37
CA ARG A 467 -37.50 1.73 -1.36
C ARG A 467 -37.09 2.11 0.06
N VAL A 468 -35.83 1.95 0.40
CA VAL A 468 -35.31 2.31 1.74
C VAL A 468 -35.23 3.81 1.94
N LEU A 469 -34.78 4.57 0.93
CA LEU A 469 -34.80 6.03 0.97
C LEU A 469 -36.23 6.59 1.10
N ARG A 470 -37.19 5.96 0.41
CA ARG A 470 -38.61 6.28 0.55
C ARG A 470 -39.10 6.02 1.97
N GLY A 471 -38.79 4.85 2.54
CA GLY A 471 -39.12 4.52 3.94
C GLY A 471 -38.49 5.48 4.96
N TYR A 472 -37.24 5.87 4.72
CA TYR A 472 -36.50 6.85 5.54
C TYR A 472 -37.18 8.23 5.53
N TYR A 473 -37.57 8.74 4.35
CA TYR A 473 -38.26 10.02 4.25
C TYR A 473 -39.63 10.02 4.91
N LEU A 474 -40.41 8.95 4.71
CA LEU A 474 -41.72 8.79 5.34
C LEU A 474 -41.60 8.73 6.88
N SER A 475 -40.58 8.03 7.39
CA SER A 475 -40.28 8.00 8.83
C SER A 475 -39.95 9.40 9.38
N ALA A 476 -39.17 10.19 8.62
CA ALA A 476 -38.86 11.58 8.98
C ALA A 476 -40.09 12.50 8.96
N LEU A 477 -41.00 12.30 8.00
CA LEU A 477 -42.26 13.03 7.93
C LEU A 477 -43.18 12.72 9.12
N GLU A 478 -43.33 11.44 9.48
CA GLU A 478 -44.16 10.99 10.60
C GLU A 478 -43.69 11.56 11.95
N LEU A 479 -42.37 11.66 12.14
CA LEU A 479 -41.79 12.33 13.32
C LEU A 479 -42.10 13.82 13.36
N SER A 480 -42.13 14.49 12.20
CA SER A 480 -42.49 15.91 12.15
C SER A 480 -43.98 16.17 12.38
N THR A 481 -44.86 15.24 11.98
CA THR A 481 -46.32 15.38 12.19
C THR A 481 -46.74 15.05 13.62
N ASN A 482 -46.09 14.07 14.27
CA ASN A 482 -46.40 13.67 15.64
C ASN A 482 -45.80 14.61 16.70
N GLY A 483 -44.83 15.45 16.33
CA GLY A 483 -44.22 16.44 17.23
C GLY A 483 -45.15 17.57 17.69
N ASP A 484 -46.26 17.83 16.99
CA ASP A 484 -47.26 18.84 17.36
C ASP A 484 -48.41 18.29 18.24
N GLY A 485 -48.42 16.99 18.54
CA GLY A 485 -49.50 16.35 19.31
C GLY A 485 -49.05 15.16 20.16
N ALA A 486 -49.03 15.37 21.48
CA ALA A 486 -48.94 14.38 22.56
C ALA A 486 -47.57 13.74 22.86
N VAL A 487 -47.13 14.01 24.10
CA VAL A 487 -46.09 13.29 24.83
C VAL A 487 -46.41 11.80 24.86
N SER A 488 -45.62 10.97 24.17
CA SER A 488 -45.49 9.54 24.45
C SER A 488 -44.01 9.23 24.67
N SER A 489 -43.66 9.20 25.94
CA SER A 489 -42.34 8.97 26.51
C SER A 489 -41.92 7.51 26.38
N ASN A 490 -41.65 7.01 25.17
CA ASN A 490 -41.01 5.69 24.96
C ASN A 490 -40.29 5.51 23.61
N ILE A 491 -39.88 6.58 22.93
CA ILE A 491 -38.89 6.45 21.84
C ILE A 491 -37.51 6.44 22.51
N VAL A 492 -36.97 5.23 22.66
CA VAL A 492 -35.63 4.95 23.16
C VAL A 492 -34.60 5.81 22.46
N HIS A 493 -33.73 6.42 23.29
CA HIS A 493 -32.55 7.17 22.92
C HIS A 493 -31.72 6.52 21.79
N VAL A 494 -31.76 7.10 20.60
CA VAL A 494 -30.68 7.01 19.62
C VAL A 494 -30.44 8.40 19.04
N GLY A 495 -29.25 8.97 19.27
CA GLY A 495 -28.74 10.13 18.52
C GLY A 495 -29.25 11.52 18.93
N GLY A 496 -29.15 11.88 20.22
CA GLY A 496 -29.04 13.26 20.73
C GLY A 496 -30.00 14.33 20.19
N ASN A 497 -31.10 14.61 20.91
CA ASN A 497 -31.80 15.91 20.96
C ASN A 497 -31.93 16.69 19.62
N ARG A 498 -32.24 16.02 18.50
CA ARG A 498 -32.44 16.67 17.20
C ARG A 498 -33.88 17.11 17.06
N ASN A 499 -34.11 18.40 16.86
CA ASN A 499 -35.44 18.93 16.56
C ASN A 499 -36.02 18.18 15.33
N PRO A 500 -37.26 17.67 15.38
CA PRO A 500 -37.85 16.87 14.29
C PRO A 500 -37.92 17.64 12.98
N ARG A 501 -38.09 18.97 13.04
CA ARG A 501 -38.04 19.87 11.88
C ARG A 501 -36.65 20.01 11.25
N LEU A 502 -35.58 19.92 12.05
CA LEU A 502 -34.21 19.93 11.54
C LEU A 502 -33.86 18.57 10.91
N TYR A 503 -34.31 17.48 11.54
CA TYR A 503 -34.14 16.13 10.99
C TYR A 503 -34.82 15.97 9.64
N LEU A 504 -36.06 16.44 9.47
CA LEU A 504 -36.75 16.41 8.18
C LEU A 504 -36.01 17.22 7.09
N LYS A 505 -35.45 18.39 7.46
CA LYS A 505 -34.65 19.20 6.53
C LYS A 505 -33.36 18.49 6.11
N ASP A 506 -32.65 17.88 7.06
CA ASP A 506 -31.44 17.10 6.79
C ASP A 506 -31.73 15.87 5.91
N ALA A 507 -32.75 15.08 6.27
CA ALA A 507 -33.22 13.94 5.49
C ALA A 507 -33.58 14.33 4.05
N ARG A 508 -34.26 15.47 3.87
CA ARG A 508 -34.59 16.01 2.56
C ARG A 508 -33.34 16.36 1.76
N LEU A 509 -32.38 17.09 2.33
CA LEU A 509 -31.15 17.47 1.64
C LEU A 509 -30.33 16.24 1.21
N ARG A 510 -30.28 15.21 2.07
CA ARG A 510 -29.59 13.95 1.77
C ARG A 510 -30.24 13.18 0.61
N ILE A 511 -31.56 13.14 0.57
CA ILE A 511 -32.31 12.50 -0.53
C ILE A 511 -32.16 13.31 -1.82
N GLU A 512 -32.23 14.64 -1.74
CA GLU A 512 -31.96 15.52 -2.88
C GLU A 512 -30.56 15.25 -3.45
N GLY A 513 -29.55 15.14 -2.58
CA GLY A 513 -28.18 14.77 -2.96
C GLY A 513 -28.09 13.39 -3.60
N ALA A 514 -28.71 12.36 -3.02
CA ALA A 514 -28.69 11.00 -3.57
C ALA A 514 -29.40 10.90 -4.92
N LEU A 515 -30.53 11.61 -5.11
CA LEU A 515 -31.24 11.68 -6.38
C LEU A 515 -30.41 12.35 -7.46
N GLY A 516 -29.83 13.53 -7.16
CA GLY A 516 -29.05 14.31 -8.11
C GLY A 516 -27.70 13.69 -8.47
N ALA A 517 -26.97 13.18 -7.48
CA ALA A 517 -25.63 12.63 -7.70
C ALA A 517 -25.63 11.21 -8.28
N CYS A 518 -26.65 10.39 -7.96
CA CYS A 518 -26.62 8.96 -8.23
C CYS A 518 -27.83 8.45 -9.01
N LEU A 519 -29.04 8.53 -8.44
CA LEU A 519 -30.20 7.82 -8.98
C LEU A 519 -30.66 8.34 -10.36
N LEU A 520 -30.73 9.67 -10.57
CA LEU A 520 -31.14 10.27 -11.84
C LEU A 520 -30.07 10.10 -12.93
N PRO A 521 -28.77 10.33 -12.64
CA PRO A 521 -27.69 9.97 -13.57
C PRO A 521 -27.72 8.50 -13.99
N SER A 522 -27.90 7.55 -13.05
CA SER A 522 -27.97 6.12 -13.36
C SER A 522 -29.13 5.75 -14.29
N LEU A 523 -30.29 6.40 -14.14
CA LEU A 523 -31.45 6.11 -14.98
C LEU A 523 -31.17 6.37 -16.47
N GLN A 524 -30.32 7.35 -16.81
CA GLN A 524 -29.96 7.69 -18.20
C GLN A 524 -29.24 6.56 -18.94
N LEU A 525 -28.65 5.65 -18.18
CA LEU A 525 -27.83 4.53 -18.67
C LEU A 525 -28.60 3.22 -18.70
N ILE A 526 -29.75 3.13 -18.02
CA ILE A 526 -30.55 1.91 -17.98
C ILE A 526 -31.38 1.82 -19.28
N PRO A 527 -31.26 0.73 -20.05
CA PRO A 527 -32.01 0.58 -21.28
C PRO A 527 -33.47 0.27 -20.93
N ALA A 528 -34.38 1.19 -21.30
CA ALA A 528 -35.84 1.11 -21.21
C ALA A 528 -36.41 0.17 -20.12
N ASN A 529 -36.21 0.54 -18.85
CA ASN A 529 -36.78 -0.17 -17.69
C ASN A 529 -37.79 0.72 -16.93
N PRO A 530 -39.09 0.61 -17.23
CA PRO A 530 -40.13 1.42 -16.58
C PRO A 530 -40.24 1.18 -15.08
N ALA A 531 -39.93 -0.04 -14.61
CA ALA A 531 -40.07 -0.39 -13.19
C ALA A 531 -39.10 0.43 -12.31
N VAL A 532 -37.86 0.59 -12.76
CA VAL A 532 -36.87 1.44 -12.07
C VAL A 532 -37.33 2.91 -12.08
N GLY A 533 -37.82 3.40 -13.21
CA GLY A 533 -38.34 4.77 -13.32
C GLY A 533 -39.51 5.03 -12.36
N GLN A 534 -40.39 4.04 -12.18
CA GLN A 534 -41.51 4.13 -11.24
C GLN A 534 -41.03 4.21 -9.78
N GLU A 535 -40.06 3.40 -9.37
CA GLU A 535 -39.50 3.43 -8.01
C GLU A 535 -38.80 4.77 -7.70
N ILE A 536 -38.07 5.33 -8.68
CA ILE A 536 -37.48 6.67 -8.56
C ILE A 536 -38.58 7.75 -8.47
N TRP A 537 -39.65 7.63 -9.27
CA TRP A 537 -40.78 8.55 -9.22
C TRP A 537 -41.52 8.51 -7.88
N GLU A 538 -41.69 7.34 -7.28
CA GLU A 538 -42.29 7.21 -5.94
C GLU A 538 -41.51 7.98 -4.87
N LEU A 539 -40.19 8.08 -5.00
CA LEU A 539 -39.35 8.90 -4.14
C LEU A 539 -39.46 10.39 -4.49
N LEU A 540 -39.37 10.74 -5.78
CA LEU A 540 -39.47 12.12 -6.25
C LEU A 540 -40.80 12.77 -5.86
N ASN A 541 -41.92 12.04 -5.95
CA ASN A 541 -43.25 12.55 -5.69
C ASN A 541 -43.48 12.95 -4.22
N LEU A 542 -42.60 12.54 -3.31
CA LEU A 542 -42.62 12.95 -1.91
C LEU A 542 -41.96 14.32 -1.67
N LEU A 543 -41.20 14.83 -2.65
CA LEU A 543 -40.51 16.11 -2.58
C LEU A 543 -41.42 17.25 -3.07
N PRO A 544 -41.25 18.48 -2.52
CA PRO A 544 -41.95 19.66 -3.03
C PRO A 544 -41.66 19.92 -4.51
N TYR A 545 -42.60 20.58 -5.20
CA TYR A 545 -42.49 20.79 -6.64
C TYR A 545 -41.23 21.58 -7.01
N GLU A 546 -40.84 22.58 -6.23
CA GLU A 546 -39.68 23.45 -6.50
C GLU A 546 -38.39 22.64 -6.57
N VAL A 547 -38.26 21.64 -5.70
CA VAL A 547 -37.10 20.74 -5.65
C VAL A 547 -37.06 19.85 -6.88
N ARG A 548 -38.19 19.26 -7.25
CA ARG A 548 -38.27 18.39 -8.43
C ARG A 548 -37.84 19.13 -9.69
N TYR A 549 -38.33 20.35 -9.90
CA TYR A 549 -37.92 21.16 -11.04
C TYR A 549 -36.47 21.60 -10.98
N ARG A 550 -35.91 21.86 -9.79
CA ARG A 550 -34.47 22.11 -9.62
C ARG A 550 -33.65 20.89 -10.05
N LEU A 551 -34.02 19.70 -9.57
CA LEU A 551 -33.37 18.43 -9.95
C LEU A 551 -33.48 18.17 -11.46
N TYR A 552 -34.63 18.46 -12.09
CA TYR A 552 -34.77 18.36 -13.55
C TYR A 552 -33.88 19.34 -14.30
N GLY A 553 -33.73 20.57 -13.78
CA GLY A 553 -32.79 21.56 -14.34
C GLY A 553 -31.33 21.12 -14.21
N GLU A 554 -30.95 20.52 -13.07
CA GLU A 554 -29.62 19.93 -12.87
C GLU A 554 -29.36 18.75 -13.79
N TRP A 555 -30.38 17.90 -13.98
CA TRP A 555 -30.32 16.74 -14.87
C TRP A 555 -30.12 17.15 -16.34
N GLU A 556 -30.61 18.32 -16.74
CA GLU A 556 -30.54 18.84 -18.10
C GLU A 556 -29.33 19.73 -18.39
N ARG A 557 -28.39 19.88 -17.45
CA ARG A 557 -27.23 20.76 -17.64
C ARG A 557 -26.43 20.35 -18.89
N ASP A 558 -26.15 21.33 -19.74
CA ASP A 558 -25.40 21.13 -21.00
C ASP A 558 -23.89 20.84 -20.74
N GLU A 559 -23.37 21.20 -19.56
CA GLU A 559 -21.98 21.00 -19.13
C GLU A 559 -21.78 19.63 -18.43
N GLU A 560 -22.06 18.54 -19.13
CA GLU A 560 -21.79 17.21 -18.60
C GLU A 560 -20.31 16.86 -18.74
N GLN A 561 -19.64 16.60 -17.62
CA GLN A 561 -18.21 16.25 -17.59
C GLN A 561 -17.97 14.74 -17.71
N LEU A 562 -19.00 13.93 -17.50
CA LEU A 562 -18.90 12.46 -17.56
C LEU A 562 -19.14 11.97 -19.01
N PRO A 563 -18.15 11.35 -19.68
CA PRO A 563 -18.26 10.95 -21.07
C PRO A 563 -19.42 10.00 -21.35
N MET A 564 -19.64 9.04 -20.44
CA MET A 564 -20.69 8.03 -20.49
C MET A 564 -22.11 8.64 -20.55
N ILE A 565 -22.40 9.58 -19.65
CA ILE A 565 -23.72 10.25 -19.59
C ILE A 565 -23.91 11.11 -20.84
N LEU A 566 -22.85 11.81 -21.27
CA LEU A 566 -22.89 12.61 -22.49
C LEU A 566 -23.18 11.73 -23.72
N ALA A 567 -22.53 10.57 -23.83
CA ALA A 567 -22.77 9.61 -24.91
C ALA A 567 -24.22 9.14 -24.92
N ALA A 568 -24.76 8.71 -23.77
CA ALA A 568 -26.15 8.30 -23.63
C ALA A 568 -27.14 9.42 -24.05
N ARG A 569 -26.89 10.67 -23.63
CA ARG A 569 -27.70 11.83 -24.03
C ARG A 569 -27.63 12.10 -25.52
N GLN A 570 -26.43 12.08 -26.13
CA GLN A 570 -26.29 12.34 -27.57
C GLN A 570 -26.93 11.25 -28.41
N THR A 571 -26.78 9.97 -28.02
CA THR A 571 -27.44 8.83 -28.66
C THR A 571 -28.96 8.96 -28.58
N ALA A 572 -29.52 9.20 -27.38
CA ALA A 572 -30.95 9.42 -27.22
C ALA A 572 -31.49 10.60 -28.06
N LYS A 573 -30.73 11.70 -28.12
CA LYS A 573 -31.07 12.89 -28.93
C LYS A 573 -31.02 12.59 -30.43
N LEU A 574 -30.07 11.79 -30.89
CA LEU A 574 -29.90 11.39 -32.28
C LEU A 574 -31.04 10.45 -32.71
N ASP A 575 -31.33 9.42 -31.92
CA ASP A 575 -32.36 8.44 -32.22
C ASP A 575 -33.76 9.04 -32.17
N THR A 576 -34.03 9.93 -31.21
CA THR A 576 -35.27 10.71 -31.17
C THR A 576 -35.44 11.52 -32.45
N ARG A 577 -34.39 12.19 -32.94
CA ARG A 577 -34.44 12.94 -34.21
C ARG A 577 -34.66 12.01 -35.41
N ARG A 578 -34.05 10.81 -35.43
CA ARG A 578 -34.26 9.81 -36.50
C ARG A 578 -35.71 9.33 -36.54
N ILE A 579 -36.30 9.03 -35.38
CA ILE A 579 -37.70 8.60 -35.27
C ILE A 579 -38.65 9.72 -35.70
N LEU A 580 -38.47 10.95 -35.18
CA LEU A 580 -39.38 12.07 -35.47
C LEU A 580 -39.38 12.45 -36.96
N LYS A 581 -38.25 12.36 -37.66
CA LYS A 581 -38.17 12.60 -39.12
C LYS A 581 -39.02 11.63 -39.95
N ARG A 582 -39.30 10.44 -39.42
CA ARG A 582 -40.05 9.37 -40.11
C ARG A 582 -41.45 9.19 -39.54
N LEU A 583 -41.87 10.04 -38.60
CA LEU A 583 -43.16 9.94 -37.93
C LEU A 583 -44.29 10.35 -38.88
N ALA A 584 -45.19 9.41 -39.14
CA ALA A 584 -46.40 9.57 -39.95
C ALA A 584 -47.61 8.95 -39.25
N LYS A 585 -48.82 9.21 -39.77
CA LYS A 585 -50.07 8.68 -39.20
C LYS A 585 -50.12 7.15 -39.23
N GLU A 586 -49.51 6.53 -40.24
CA GLU A 586 -49.55 5.08 -40.48
C GLU A 586 -48.64 4.28 -39.54
N ASN A 587 -47.52 4.85 -39.11
CA ASN A 587 -46.50 4.20 -38.28
C ASN A 587 -46.44 4.73 -36.83
N LEU A 588 -47.43 5.55 -36.43
CA LEU A 588 -47.50 6.21 -35.14
C LEU A 588 -47.35 5.24 -33.95
N LYS A 589 -48.01 4.08 -33.99
CA LYS A 589 -47.98 3.13 -32.86
C LYS A 589 -46.61 2.48 -32.68
N GLN A 590 -45.94 2.11 -33.77
CA GLN A 590 -44.63 1.46 -33.72
C GLN A 590 -43.55 2.46 -33.32
N LEU A 591 -43.44 3.58 -34.05
CA LEU A 591 -42.46 4.63 -33.77
C LEU A 591 -42.71 5.30 -32.42
N GLY A 592 -43.98 5.47 -32.06
CA GLY A 592 -44.38 5.97 -30.76
C GLY A 592 -43.85 5.10 -29.61
N ARG A 593 -44.05 3.77 -29.67
CA ARG A 593 -43.48 2.85 -28.66
C ARG A 593 -41.96 2.97 -28.56
N MET A 594 -41.26 3.23 -29.66
CA MET A 594 -39.81 3.43 -29.65
C MET A 594 -39.43 4.74 -28.96
N VAL A 595 -40.15 5.83 -29.21
CA VAL A 595 -39.96 7.10 -28.48
C VAL A 595 -40.25 6.92 -26.99
N ALA A 596 -41.30 6.17 -26.62
CA ALA A 596 -41.61 5.88 -25.22
C ALA A 596 -40.47 5.11 -24.53
N LYS A 597 -39.90 4.09 -25.19
CA LYS A 597 -38.74 3.35 -24.69
C LYS A 597 -37.54 4.27 -24.44
N LEU A 598 -37.25 5.19 -25.37
CA LEU A 598 -36.18 6.19 -25.19
C LEU A 598 -36.50 7.16 -24.05
N ALA A 599 -37.76 7.58 -23.91
CA ALA A 599 -38.21 8.48 -22.86
C ALA A 599 -38.13 7.87 -21.45
N HIS A 600 -38.26 6.54 -21.32
CA HIS A 600 -38.07 5.86 -20.03
C HIS A 600 -36.62 5.93 -19.54
N ALA A 601 -35.64 5.93 -20.44
CA ALA A 601 -34.23 6.08 -20.08
C ALA A 601 -33.82 7.57 -19.95
N ASN A 602 -34.16 8.39 -20.95
CA ASN A 602 -33.70 9.78 -21.06
C ASN A 602 -34.87 10.75 -21.28
N PRO A 603 -35.77 10.94 -20.29
CA PRO A 603 -37.02 11.69 -20.48
C PRO A 603 -36.78 13.15 -20.88
N MET A 604 -35.87 13.85 -20.20
CA MET A 604 -35.61 15.28 -20.43
C MET A 604 -35.07 15.55 -21.84
N THR A 605 -34.06 14.79 -22.26
CA THR A 605 -33.43 14.93 -23.58
C THR A 605 -34.43 14.65 -24.71
N VAL A 606 -35.24 13.60 -24.57
CA VAL A 606 -36.25 13.19 -25.54
C VAL A 606 -37.34 14.27 -25.64
N LEU A 607 -37.90 14.71 -24.51
CA LEU A 607 -38.95 15.72 -24.46
C LEU A 607 -38.49 17.06 -25.05
N ARG A 608 -37.30 17.56 -24.71
CA ARG A 608 -36.77 18.81 -25.29
C ARG A 608 -36.59 18.69 -26.80
N THR A 609 -36.06 17.55 -27.27
CA THR A 609 -35.88 17.30 -28.71
C THR A 609 -37.21 17.32 -29.44
N ILE A 610 -38.24 16.69 -28.87
CA ILE A 610 -39.60 16.67 -29.38
C ILE A 610 -40.18 18.08 -29.43
N VAL A 611 -40.14 18.83 -28.32
CA VAL A 611 -40.69 20.18 -28.24
C VAL A 611 -40.03 21.09 -29.28
N ASN A 612 -38.70 21.01 -29.42
CA ASN A 612 -37.98 21.79 -30.43
C ASN A 612 -38.40 21.44 -31.87
N GLN A 613 -38.68 20.17 -32.16
CA GLN A 613 -39.18 19.78 -33.48
C GLN A 613 -40.64 20.18 -33.71
N VAL A 614 -41.49 20.06 -32.70
CA VAL A 614 -42.91 20.46 -32.78
C VAL A 614 -43.05 21.95 -33.00
N LEU A 615 -42.27 22.77 -32.29
CA LEU A 615 -42.22 24.23 -32.51
C LEU A 615 -41.74 24.61 -33.92
N GLY A 616 -40.92 23.75 -34.54
CA GLY A 616 -40.43 23.95 -35.92
C GLY A 616 -41.37 23.46 -37.02
N PHE A 617 -42.30 22.53 -36.74
CA PHE A 617 -43.14 21.88 -37.75
C PHE A 617 -44.60 21.72 -37.29
N ASN A 618 -45.53 22.47 -37.92
CA ASN A 618 -46.96 22.49 -37.60
C ASN A 618 -47.69 21.12 -37.70
N LEU A 619 -47.19 20.18 -38.51
CA LEU A 619 -47.84 18.88 -38.75
C LEU A 619 -47.67 17.89 -37.58
N ILE A 620 -46.62 18.04 -36.77
CA ILE A 620 -46.26 17.08 -35.72
C ILE A 620 -47.22 17.19 -34.51
N LEU A 621 -47.79 18.38 -34.25
CA LEU A 621 -48.78 18.64 -33.18
C LEU A 621 -49.95 17.65 -33.18
N TYR A 622 -50.46 17.30 -34.36
CA TYR A 622 -51.63 16.43 -34.49
C TYR A 622 -51.30 14.98 -34.10
N CYS A 623 -50.18 14.45 -34.60
CA CYS A 623 -49.68 13.12 -34.24
C CYS A 623 -49.27 13.03 -32.77
N PHE A 624 -48.75 14.12 -32.21
CA PHE A 624 -48.30 14.17 -30.82
C PHE A 624 -49.45 14.17 -29.80
N SER A 625 -50.55 14.86 -30.10
CA SER A 625 -51.75 14.85 -29.25
C SER A 625 -52.39 13.45 -29.12
N ILE A 626 -52.32 12.65 -30.19
CA ILE A 626 -52.82 11.26 -30.21
C ILE A 626 -51.88 10.35 -29.40
N PHE A 627 -50.57 10.58 -29.50
CA PHE A 627 -49.57 9.79 -28.78
C PHE A 627 -49.65 9.94 -27.26
N TRP A 628 -49.97 11.13 -26.75
CA TRP A 628 -50.09 11.41 -25.32
C TRP A 628 -51.47 11.11 -24.73
N MET A 629 -52.48 10.82 -25.57
CA MET A 629 -53.81 10.36 -25.12
C MET A 629 -53.90 8.83 -25.02
N GLU A 630 -53.03 8.08 -25.71
CA GLU A 630 -53.01 6.60 -25.69
C GLU A 630 -52.07 6.01 -24.61
N PHE A 631 -51.30 6.84 -23.89
CA PHE A 631 -50.44 6.51 -22.76
C PHE A 631 -50.93 7.24 -21.50
#